data_AF-A0A662DVF1-F1
#
_entry.id   AF-A0A662DVF1-F1
#
_cell.length_a   1.000
_cell.length_b   1.000
_cell.length_c   1.000
_cell.angle_alpha   90.00
_cell.angle_beta   90.00
_cell.angle_gamma   90.00
#
_symmetry.space_group_name_H-M   'P 1'
#
loop_
_entity.id
_entity.type
_entity.pdbx_description
1 polymer ?
#
loop_
_entity_poly.entity_id
_entity_poly.type
_entity_poly.pdbx_seq_one_letter_code
_entity_poly.pdbx_strand_id
1 'polypeptide(L)'
;MPGRRANSPRRGNASCVIANSGTDTSIAHYTFVQRPYIYMCTGGLIADEGQTGIPYFLTANHCVSRGKVASSVETYFFYTGSSNCSGPAASHTVGASIVKTNKTGDYSLLQLSGSSPGGSSFLGWTTEEVAYSNGYALNRVSHPQGAPQAYSEHDVDPSAGTCSSWPRGSWIYSKDSKGATEGGSSGSPVLNSQSKVVGQLSGACGYNLGDVCDSNSNSTVDGAFAAYYPEVAPYLGGGGSGCTDDLDEDGYISEACGGDDCDDNEFWANPGLDEICTDDIDNNCDGTVDEDCGGGSCLPRGDACSIGSECCSGRCHPRKLTCQ
;
A
#
# COMPACT_ATOMS: atom_id res chain seq x y z
N MET A 1 3.29 -38.39 -40.12
CA MET A 1 2.33 -38.57 -39.00
C MET A 1 3.08 -39.11 -37.79
N PRO A 2 3.46 -38.26 -36.82
CA PRO A 2 3.81 -38.73 -35.48
C PRO A 2 2.86 -38.14 -34.41
N GLY A 3 2.73 -38.89 -33.33
CA GLY A 3 1.64 -38.83 -32.35
C GLY A 3 1.56 -37.55 -31.51
N ARG A 4 0.31 -37.16 -31.23
CA ARG A 4 -0.04 -36.26 -30.13
C ARG A 4 0.34 -36.95 -28.81
N ARG A 5 1.32 -36.40 -28.09
CA ARG A 5 1.45 -36.68 -26.66
C ARG A 5 0.28 -35.99 -25.97
N ALA A 6 -0.66 -36.79 -25.46
CA ALA A 6 -1.62 -36.34 -24.48
C ALA A 6 -0.82 -35.78 -23.29
N ASN A 7 -1.04 -34.50 -22.98
CA ASN A 7 -0.47 -33.90 -21.79
C ASN A 7 -1.15 -34.57 -20.59
N SER A 8 -0.37 -35.32 -19.81
CA SER A 8 -0.85 -36.00 -18.61
C SER A 8 -1.43 -34.95 -17.66
N PRO A 9 -2.64 -35.13 -17.10
CA PRO A 9 -3.10 -34.24 -16.04
C PRO A 9 -2.12 -34.40 -14.88
N ARG A 10 -1.48 -33.29 -14.45
CA ARG A 10 -0.71 -33.32 -13.21
C ARG A 10 -1.67 -33.82 -12.13
N ARG A 11 -1.33 -34.96 -11.50
CA ARG A 11 -2.02 -35.48 -10.33
C ARG A 11 -1.70 -34.58 -9.14
N GLY A 12 -2.19 -33.33 -9.17
CA GLY A 12 -2.38 -32.53 -7.98
C GLY A 12 -3.68 -33.00 -7.34
N ASN A 13 -3.66 -33.19 -6.04
CA ASN A 13 -4.83 -33.63 -5.27
C ASN A 13 -5.94 -32.59 -5.44
N ALA A 14 -6.97 -32.90 -6.22
CA ALA A 14 -8.03 -31.96 -6.61
C ALA A 14 -8.74 -31.33 -5.39
N SER A 15 -8.63 -31.90 -4.20
CA SER A 15 -9.19 -31.38 -2.96
C SER A 15 -8.49 -30.12 -2.38
N CYS A 16 -7.22 -29.86 -2.71
CA CYS A 16 -6.50 -28.66 -2.24
C CYS A 16 -6.53 -27.50 -3.27
N VAL A 17 -6.96 -27.77 -4.51
CA VAL A 17 -7.05 -26.77 -5.59
C VAL A 17 -8.52 -26.45 -5.93
N ILE A 18 -9.49 -27.20 -5.39
CA ILE A 18 -10.90 -26.79 -5.44
C ILE A 18 -11.13 -25.69 -4.42
N ALA A 19 -10.81 -24.49 -4.88
CA ALA A 19 -11.44 -23.23 -4.52
C ALA A 19 -12.96 -23.43 -4.37
N ASN A 20 -13.42 -23.65 -3.15
CA ASN A 20 -14.85 -23.49 -2.88
C ASN A 20 -15.20 -22.02 -3.06
N SER A 21 -16.47 -21.77 -3.45
CA SER A 21 -17.10 -20.50 -3.76
C SER A 21 -16.97 -19.42 -2.67
N GLY A 22 -15.77 -18.89 -2.49
CA GLY A 22 -15.57 -17.64 -1.77
C GLY A 22 -16.07 -16.51 -2.65
N THR A 23 -17.04 -15.76 -2.15
CA THR A 23 -17.42 -14.48 -2.74
C THR A 23 -17.08 -13.42 -1.72
N ASP A 24 -16.07 -12.61 -2.01
CA ASP A 24 -15.73 -11.44 -1.22
C ASP A 24 -15.81 -10.20 -2.11
N THR A 25 -16.71 -9.29 -1.76
CA THR A 25 -17.01 -8.08 -2.52
C THR A 25 -15.94 -7.00 -2.37
N SER A 26 -14.98 -7.15 -1.45
CA SER A 26 -13.83 -6.26 -1.33
C SER A 26 -12.63 -6.71 -2.15
N ILE A 27 -12.57 -7.99 -2.55
CA ILE A 27 -11.41 -8.58 -3.23
C ILE A 27 -11.55 -8.45 -4.74
N ALA A 28 -10.48 -7.98 -5.39
CA ALA A 28 -10.41 -7.85 -6.84
C ALA A 28 -9.24 -8.61 -7.43
N HIS A 29 -9.49 -9.23 -8.58
CA HIS A 29 -8.44 -9.52 -9.55
C HIS A 29 -7.99 -8.20 -10.13
N TYR A 30 -6.72 -8.02 -10.40
CA TYR A 30 -6.31 -6.87 -11.18
C TYR A 30 -5.15 -7.18 -12.11
N THR A 31 -5.11 -6.44 -13.22
CA THR A 31 -4.01 -6.48 -14.17
C THR A 31 -3.23 -5.17 -14.14
N PHE A 32 -1.97 -5.22 -14.55
CA PHE A 32 -1.12 -4.04 -14.65
C PHE A 32 -0.05 -4.24 -15.72
N VAL A 33 0.45 -3.13 -16.26
CA VAL A 33 1.44 -3.13 -17.33
C VAL A 33 2.83 -2.88 -16.76
N GLN A 34 3.71 -3.86 -16.91
CA GLN A 34 5.14 -3.70 -16.70
C GLN A 34 5.85 -4.15 -17.98
N ARG A 35 6.12 -3.17 -18.85
CA ARG A 35 6.53 -3.38 -20.24
C ARG A 35 7.63 -4.45 -20.36
N PRO A 36 7.51 -5.39 -21.32
CA PRO A 36 6.49 -5.47 -22.38
C PRO A 36 5.23 -6.28 -22.00
N TYR A 37 5.08 -6.71 -20.74
CA TYR A 37 4.05 -7.69 -20.35
C TYR A 37 2.90 -7.05 -19.56
N ILE A 38 1.78 -7.78 -19.57
CA ILE A 38 0.67 -7.57 -18.65
C ILE A 38 0.80 -8.66 -17.58
N TYR A 39 0.74 -8.23 -16.33
CA TYR A 39 0.78 -9.10 -15.17
C TYR A 39 -0.56 -9.06 -14.46
N MET A 40 -0.76 -10.00 -13.54
CA MET A 40 -1.95 -10.12 -12.75
C MET A 40 -1.60 -10.43 -11.30
N CYS A 41 -2.35 -9.83 -10.40
CA CYS A 41 -2.26 -10.06 -8.96
C CYS A 41 -3.68 -9.96 -8.34
N THR A 42 -3.75 -10.09 -7.03
CA THR A 42 -4.96 -9.89 -6.24
C THR A 42 -4.75 -8.73 -5.27
N GLY A 43 -5.80 -7.98 -4.96
CA GLY A 43 -5.79 -7.07 -3.83
C GLY A 43 -7.18 -6.92 -3.24
N GLY A 44 -7.30 -6.11 -2.19
CA GLY A 44 -8.58 -5.88 -1.53
C GLY A 44 -8.77 -4.44 -1.10
N LEU A 45 -10.01 -3.97 -1.18
CA LEU A 45 -10.41 -2.71 -0.57
C LEU A 45 -10.29 -2.78 0.95
N ILE A 46 -9.67 -1.78 1.55
CA ILE A 46 -9.43 -1.70 2.99
C ILE A 46 -10.05 -0.41 3.55
N ALA A 47 -10.75 -0.52 4.67
CA ALA A 47 -11.39 0.61 5.32
C ALA A 47 -10.39 1.44 6.11
N ASP A 48 -10.58 2.75 6.11
CA ASP A 48 -10.06 3.67 7.12
C ASP A 48 -11.00 3.72 8.35
N GLU A 49 -10.48 4.14 9.50
CA GLU A 49 -11.29 4.27 10.74
C GLU A 49 -12.41 5.30 10.60
N GLY A 50 -12.22 6.34 9.78
CA GLY A 50 -13.25 7.33 9.47
C GLY A 50 -14.40 6.80 8.60
N GLN A 51 -14.25 5.59 8.03
CA GLN A 51 -15.19 5.01 7.08
C GLN A 51 -15.54 5.99 5.94
N THR A 52 -14.54 6.75 5.49
CA THR A 52 -14.71 7.81 4.49
C THR A 52 -15.13 7.26 3.13
N GLY A 53 -14.88 5.97 2.88
CA GLY A 53 -15.18 5.32 1.61
C GLY A 53 -14.15 5.63 0.51
N ILE A 54 -13.01 6.22 0.89
CA ILE A 54 -11.86 6.36 0.00
C ILE A 54 -11.45 4.94 -0.47
N PRO A 55 -11.30 4.70 -1.79
CA PRO A 55 -11.03 3.37 -2.34
C PRO A 55 -9.56 2.96 -2.14
N TYR A 56 -9.12 2.87 -0.88
CA TYR A 56 -7.83 2.31 -0.52
C TYR A 56 -7.80 0.83 -0.86
N PHE A 57 -6.75 0.41 -1.54
CA PHE A 57 -6.61 -0.93 -2.10
C PHE A 57 -5.24 -1.52 -1.71
N LEU A 58 -5.26 -2.53 -0.85
CA LEU A 58 -4.07 -3.23 -0.38
C LEU A 58 -3.65 -4.31 -1.37
N THR A 59 -2.37 -4.33 -1.74
CA THR A 59 -1.72 -5.35 -2.55
C THR A 59 -0.24 -5.49 -2.18
N ALA A 60 0.54 -6.26 -2.96
CA ALA A 60 1.96 -6.48 -2.75
C ALA A 60 2.84 -5.48 -3.53
N ASN A 61 3.98 -5.09 -2.95
CA ASN A 61 4.99 -4.24 -3.58
C ASN A 61 5.56 -4.87 -4.85
N HIS A 62 5.83 -6.18 -4.82
CA HIS A 62 6.38 -6.88 -5.97
C HIS A 62 5.42 -6.93 -7.17
N CYS A 63 4.12 -6.68 -6.95
CA CYS A 63 3.16 -6.46 -8.04
C CYS A 63 3.19 -4.99 -8.49
N VAL A 64 3.00 -4.03 -7.58
CA VAL A 64 2.90 -2.60 -7.91
C VAL A 64 3.78 -1.79 -6.96
N SER A 65 4.89 -1.25 -7.47
CA SER A 65 5.87 -0.49 -6.66
C SER A 65 6.24 0.87 -7.25
N ARG A 66 5.65 1.27 -8.38
CA ARG A 66 5.97 2.53 -9.08
C ARG A 66 4.70 3.19 -9.58
N GLY A 67 4.62 4.52 -9.49
CA GLY A 67 3.45 5.29 -9.94
C GLY A 67 3.03 4.98 -11.38
N LYS A 68 4.00 4.79 -12.29
CA LYS A 68 3.72 4.41 -13.70
C LYS A 68 3.07 3.03 -13.86
N VAL A 69 3.34 2.10 -12.94
CA VAL A 69 2.68 0.78 -12.91
C VAL A 69 1.29 0.94 -12.30
N ALA A 70 1.18 1.68 -11.19
CA ALA A 70 -0.10 1.97 -10.52
C ALA A 70 -1.11 2.64 -11.46
N SER A 71 -0.68 3.58 -12.29
CA SER A 71 -1.54 4.25 -13.28
C SER A 71 -2.10 3.31 -14.35
N SER A 72 -1.56 2.09 -14.48
CA SER A 72 -2.02 1.06 -15.42
C SER A 72 -2.83 -0.06 -14.77
N VAL A 73 -3.08 0.04 -13.45
CA VAL A 73 -3.87 -0.94 -12.71
C VAL A 73 -5.30 -0.96 -13.25
N GLU A 74 -5.81 -2.14 -13.56
CA GLU A 74 -7.22 -2.37 -13.91
C GLU A 74 -7.77 -3.45 -12.98
N THR A 75 -8.69 -3.07 -12.11
CA THR A 75 -9.30 -3.95 -11.10
C THR A 75 -10.60 -4.56 -11.62
N TYR A 76 -10.88 -5.81 -11.29
CA TYR A 76 -12.09 -6.53 -11.67
C TYR A 76 -12.73 -7.11 -10.41
N PHE A 77 -13.77 -6.44 -9.91
CA PHE A 77 -14.53 -6.87 -8.74
C PHE A 77 -15.58 -7.91 -9.13
N PHE A 78 -16.05 -8.67 -8.14
CA PHE A 78 -17.10 -9.69 -8.31
C PHE A 78 -16.77 -10.80 -9.32
N TYR A 79 -15.49 -10.98 -9.64
CA TYR A 79 -15.03 -12.02 -10.56
C TYR A 79 -15.10 -13.40 -9.89
N THR A 80 -16.27 -14.02 -10.00
CA THR A 80 -16.66 -15.25 -9.29
C THR A 80 -17.11 -16.34 -10.28
N GLY A 81 -16.85 -17.60 -9.96
CA GLY A 81 -17.05 -18.74 -10.86
C GLY A 81 -18.48 -19.28 -10.93
N SER A 82 -19.50 -18.43 -11.13
CA SER A 82 -20.88 -18.91 -11.29
C SER A 82 -21.06 -19.72 -12.60
N SER A 83 -22.16 -20.49 -12.71
CA SER A 83 -22.44 -21.51 -13.76
C SER A 83 -22.44 -21.04 -15.22
N ASN A 84 -22.19 -19.75 -15.45
CA ASN A 84 -21.84 -19.23 -16.75
C ASN A 84 -20.41 -18.72 -16.60
N CYS A 85 -19.47 -19.32 -17.33
CA CYS A 85 -18.10 -18.82 -17.52
C CYS A 85 -18.08 -17.48 -18.27
N SER A 86 -18.93 -16.54 -17.87
CA SER A 86 -18.79 -15.13 -18.12
C SER A 86 -17.44 -14.75 -17.53
N GLY A 87 -16.56 -14.17 -18.34
CA GLY A 87 -15.28 -13.63 -17.89
C GLY A 87 -15.45 -12.56 -16.80
N PRO A 88 -14.40 -11.76 -16.51
CA PRO A 88 -14.40 -10.80 -15.41
C PRO A 88 -15.72 -10.04 -15.29
N ALA A 89 -16.35 -10.10 -14.12
CA ALA A 89 -17.62 -9.45 -13.89
C ALA A 89 -17.50 -7.95 -14.19
N ALA A 90 -18.56 -7.41 -14.79
CA ALA A 90 -18.66 -6.15 -15.55
C ALA A 90 -18.40 -4.85 -14.78
N SER A 91 -17.71 -4.88 -13.65
CA SER A 91 -17.39 -3.71 -12.81
C SER A 91 -15.90 -3.63 -12.56
N HIS A 92 -15.26 -2.67 -13.23
CA HIS A 92 -13.83 -2.44 -13.17
C HIS A 92 -13.50 -0.97 -12.91
N THR A 93 -12.40 -0.74 -12.23
CA THR A 93 -11.80 0.59 -12.04
C THR A 93 -10.43 0.61 -12.71
N VAL A 94 -10.16 1.66 -13.48
CA VAL A 94 -8.89 1.86 -14.21
C VAL A 94 -8.09 2.97 -13.54
N GLY A 95 -6.82 2.69 -13.29
CA GLY A 95 -5.86 3.60 -12.67
C GLY A 95 -5.88 3.55 -11.15
N ALA A 96 -4.69 3.75 -10.58
CA ALA A 96 -4.48 3.99 -9.16
C ALA A 96 -3.24 4.87 -8.95
N SER A 97 -3.17 5.55 -7.80
CA SER A 97 -1.96 6.15 -7.26
C SER A 97 -1.39 5.27 -6.15
N ILE A 98 -0.08 5.40 -5.89
CA ILE A 98 0.55 4.78 -4.72
C ILE A 98 0.37 5.75 -3.55
N VAL A 99 -0.29 5.28 -2.50
CA VAL A 99 -0.36 5.99 -1.21
C VAL A 99 0.89 5.68 -0.42
N LYS A 100 1.19 4.38 -0.25
CA LYS A 100 2.41 3.91 0.41
C LYS A 100 2.86 2.59 -0.19
N THR A 101 4.17 2.38 -0.30
CA THR A 101 4.72 1.10 -0.75
C THR A 101 6.07 0.83 -0.12
N ASN A 102 6.33 -0.42 0.26
CA ASN A 102 7.59 -0.81 0.87
C ASN A 102 8.03 -2.20 0.40
N LYS A 103 9.27 -2.29 -0.09
CA LYS A 103 9.87 -3.54 -0.57
C LYS A 103 10.18 -4.52 0.56
N THR A 104 10.50 -4.03 1.76
CA THR A 104 10.90 -4.85 2.92
C THR A 104 9.72 -5.58 3.54
N GLY A 105 8.53 -4.96 3.59
CA GLY A 105 7.27 -5.61 4.01
C GLY A 105 6.44 -6.16 2.86
N ASP A 106 6.92 -5.98 1.62
CA ASP A 106 6.28 -6.36 0.35
C ASP A 106 4.79 -5.97 0.25
N TYR A 107 4.46 -4.74 0.64
CA TYR A 107 3.11 -4.22 0.57
C TYR A 107 3.04 -2.94 -0.27
N SER A 108 1.85 -2.69 -0.82
CA SER A 108 1.46 -1.44 -1.43
C SER A 108 0.03 -1.10 -1.04
N LEU A 109 -0.14 0.06 -0.42
CA LEU A 109 -1.42 0.73 -0.29
C LEU A 109 -1.59 1.64 -1.49
N LEU A 110 -2.60 1.36 -2.30
CA LEU A 110 -2.98 2.17 -3.44
C LEU A 110 -4.26 2.94 -3.12
N GLN A 111 -4.51 4.02 -3.84
CA GLN A 111 -5.84 4.64 -3.94
C GLN A 111 -6.31 4.49 -5.38
N LEU A 112 -7.45 3.85 -5.59
CA LEU A 112 -8.01 3.69 -6.93
C LEU A 112 -8.46 5.06 -7.48
N SER A 113 -8.22 5.30 -8.77
CA SER A 113 -8.55 6.59 -9.39
C SER A 113 -10.05 6.82 -9.59
N GLY A 114 -10.84 5.74 -9.65
CA GLY A 114 -12.30 5.80 -9.66
C GLY A 114 -12.87 5.30 -8.34
N SER A 115 -14.15 5.62 -8.09
CA SER A 115 -14.88 5.02 -6.98
C SER A 115 -14.90 3.49 -7.09
N SER A 116 -14.99 2.82 -5.94
CA SER A 116 -15.25 1.38 -5.92
C SER A 116 -16.62 1.08 -6.57
N PRO A 117 -16.76 0.00 -7.35
CA PRO A 117 -18.05 -0.40 -7.88
C PRO A 117 -19.15 -0.52 -6.82
N GLY A 118 -20.40 -0.25 -7.21
CA GLY A 118 -21.55 -0.43 -6.33
C GLY A 118 -21.64 -1.88 -5.82
N GLY A 119 -21.84 -2.05 -4.52
CA GLY A 119 -21.87 -3.37 -3.86
C GLY A 119 -20.50 -3.87 -3.37
N SER A 120 -19.41 -3.12 -3.62
CA SER A 120 -18.13 -3.40 -2.99
C SER A 120 -18.18 -3.17 -1.48
N SER A 121 -17.47 -4.00 -0.73
CA SER A 121 -17.22 -3.84 0.70
C SER A 121 -15.80 -3.36 0.93
N PHE A 122 -15.52 -2.88 2.14
CA PHE A 122 -14.19 -2.52 2.60
C PHE A 122 -13.81 -3.42 3.77
N LEU A 123 -12.64 -4.05 3.72
CA LEU A 123 -12.16 -4.90 4.78
C LEU A 123 -11.74 -4.04 5.98
N GLY A 124 -12.17 -4.43 7.17
CA GLY A 124 -11.54 -3.94 8.38
C GLY A 124 -10.15 -4.56 8.54
N TRP A 125 -9.31 -3.95 9.38
CA TRP A 125 -7.98 -4.44 9.71
C TRP A 125 -7.78 -4.50 11.23
N THR A 126 -6.70 -5.14 11.66
CA THR A 126 -6.26 -5.19 13.05
C THR A 126 -4.73 -5.10 13.10
N THR A 127 -4.21 -4.50 14.18
CA THR A 127 -2.76 -4.44 14.46
C THR A 127 -2.32 -5.56 15.40
N GLU A 128 -3.15 -6.60 15.58
CA GLU A 128 -2.78 -7.78 16.35
C GLU A 128 -1.56 -8.47 15.71
N GLU A 129 -0.50 -8.65 16.50
CA GLU A 129 0.70 -9.36 16.06
C GLU A 129 0.48 -10.87 16.08
N VAL A 130 0.23 -11.46 14.91
CA VAL A 130 -0.09 -12.89 14.79
C VAL A 130 1.09 -13.78 14.40
N ALA A 131 2.25 -13.21 14.03
CA ALA A 131 3.37 -13.97 13.43
C ALA A 131 4.00 -15.07 14.32
N TYR A 132 3.74 -15.02 15.64
CA TYR A 132 4.20 -15.98 16.64
C TYR A 132 3.06 -16.82 17.26
N SER A 133 1.82 -16.61 16.84
CA SER A 133 0.63 -17.22 17.44
C SER A 133 0.37 -18.61 16.85
N ASN A 134 0.89 -19.65 17.48
CA ASN A 134 0.76 -21.03 17.00
C ASN A 134 -0.71 -21.45 16.78
N GLY A 135 -1.03 -21.90 15.56
CA GLY A 135 -2.38 -22.34 15.20
C GLY A 135 -3.40 -21.21 15.11
N TYR A 136 -2.95 -19.95 14.98
CA TYR A 136 -3.85 -18.84 14.72
C TYR A 136 -4.49 -19.04 13.34
N ALA A 137 -5.82 -19.20 13.32
CA ALA A 137 -6.58 -19.51 12.13
C ALA A 137 -6.71 -18.28 11.22
N LEU A 138 -6.35 -18.47 9.95
CA LEU A 138 -6.38 -17.47 8.90
C LEU A 138 -7.20 -17.98 7.72
N ASN A 139 -7.82 -17.06 7.00
CA ASN A 139 -8.51 -17.35 5.75
C ASN A 139 -8.22 -16.27 4.70
N ARG A 140 -8.42 -16.63 3.43
CA ARG A 140 -8.10 -15.78 2.29
C ARG A 140 -9.06 -16.05 1.15
N VAL A 141 -9.42 -14.99 0.43
CA VAL A 141 -9.98 -15.07 -0.91
C VAL A 141 -8.97 -14.47 -1.90
N SER A 142 -8.63 -15.20 -2.96
CA SER A 142 -7.66 -14.76 -3.97
C SER A 142 -7.99 -15.19 -5.40
N HIS A 143 -7.17 -14.76 -6.36
CA HIS A 143 -7.28 -15.12 -7.78
C HIS A 143 -6.05 -15.93 -8.26
N PRO A 144 -5.94 -17.22 -7.86
CA PRO A 144 -4.83 -18.08 -8.28
C PRO A 144 -4.86 -18.24 -9.81
N GLN A 145 -3.73 -17.99 -10.47
CA GLN A 145 -3.55 -18.00 -11.92
C GLN A 145 -4.51 -17.07 -12.69
N GLY A 146 -5.10 -16.06 -12.03
CA GLY A 146 -6.14 -15.22 -12.63
C GLY A 146 -7.49 -15.95 -12.79
N ALA A 147 -7.69 -17.06 -12.10
CA ALA A 147 -8.99 -17.73 -11.99
C ALA A 147 -10.00 -16.85 -11.21
N PRO A 148 -11.30 -17.14 -11.30
CA PRO A 148 -12.29 -16.56 -10.39
C PRO A 148 -11.93 -16.78 -8.92
N GLN A 149 -12.54 -16.00 -8.03
CA GLN A 149 -12.25 -16.04 -6.60
C GLN A 149 -12.19 -17.45 -6.03
N ALA A 150 -11.14 -17.69 -5.25
CA ALA A 150 -10.82 -18.93 -4.59
C ALA A 150 -10.59 -18.71 -3.10
N TYR A 151 -11.16 -19.59 -2.28
CA TYR A 151 -11.02 -19.53 -0.82
C TYR A 151 -9.98 -20.55 -0.30
N SER A 152 -9.14 -20.12 0.64
CA SER A 152 -8.18 -20.96 1.37
C SER A 152 -8.16 -20.68 2.88
N GLU A 153 -7.78 -21.68 3.67
CA GLU A 153 -7.54 -21.60 5.13
C GLU A 153 -6.08 -21.93 5.42
N HIS A 154 -5.53 -21.21 6.39
CA HIS A 154 -4.13 -21.32 6.78
C HIS A 154 -4.01 -21.24 8.31
N ASP A 155 -3.02 -21.91 8.86
CA ASP A 155 -2.74 -21.88 10.30
C ASP A 155 -1.31 -21.38 10.53
N VAL A 156 -1.15 -20.34 11.35
CA VAL A 156 0.19 -19.79 11.64
C VAL A 156 1.06 -20.85 12.32
N ASP A 157 2.27 -21.03 11.79
CA ASP A 157 3.26 -21.96 12.30
C ASP A 157 4.54 -21.22 12.75
N PRO A 158 4.72 -20.93 14.06
CA PRO A 158 5.92 -20.31 14.59
C PRO A 158 7.17 -21.18 14.49
N SER A 159 7.01 -22.49 14.28
CA SER A 159 8.13 -23.44 14.12
C SER A 159 8.64 -23.54 12.69
N ALA A 160 7.90 -23.00 11.71
CA ALA A 160 8.34 -22.98 10.32
C ALA A 160 9.65 -22.20 10.17
N GLY A 161 10.58 -22.75 9.38
CA GLY A 161 11.82 -22.08 9.02
C GLY A 161 11.54 -20.81 8.20
N THR A 162 12.36 -19.78 8.40
CA THR A 162 12.23 -18.50 7.69
C THR A 162 13.07 -18.49 6.41
N CYS A 163 12.59 -17.78 5.40
CA CYS A 163 13.40 -17.43 4.24
C CYS A 163 14.30 -16.24 4.60
N SER A 164 15.53 -16.20 4.08
CA SER A 164 16.60 -15.30 4.55
C SER A 164 16.28 -13.81 4.47
N SER A 165 15.39 -13.38 3.57
CA SER A 165 14.93 -11.98 3.45
C SER A 165 13.65 -11.68 4.24
N TRP A 166 13.03 -12.69 4.85
CA TRP A 166 11.69 -12.63 5.43
C TRP A 166 11.72 -13.05 6.91
N PRO A 167 12.25 -12.19 7.81
CA PRO A 167 12.34 -12.52 9.23
C PRO A 167 10.95 -12.57 9.89
N ARG A 168 10.73 -13.57 10.76
CA ARG A 168 9.47 -13.64 11.52
C ARG A 168 9.25 -12.37 12.35
N GLY A 169 7.98 -12.02 12.57
CA GLY A 169 7.56 -10.75 13.17
C GLY A 169 7.03 -9.83 12.08
N SER A 170 7.90 -9.39 11.17
CA SER A 170 7.49 -8.65 9.96
C SER A 170 6.80 -9.54 8.91
N TRP A 171 6.92 -10.85 9.07
CA TRP A 171 6.42 -11.85 8.15
C TRP A 171 5.64 -12.94 8.91
N ILE A 172 4.45 -13.26 8.41
CA ILE A 172 3.58 -14.32 8.93
C ILE A 172 3.84 -15.57 8.10
N TYR A 173 4.20 -16.65 8.77
CA TYR A 173 4.37 -17.97 8.15
C TYR A 173 3.22 -18.88 8.57
N SER A 174 2.50 -19.41 7.59
CA SER A 174 1.38 -20.31 7.83
C SER A 174 1.45 -21.56 6.97
N LYS A 175 0.84 -22.63 7.47
CA LYS A 175 0.60 -23.87 6.71
C LYS A 175 -0.82 -23.88 6.19
N ASP A 176 -0.97 -24.29 4.93
CA ASP A 176 -2.28 -24.39 4.31
C ASP A 176 -2.99 -25.64 4.84
N SER A 177 -4.20 -25.44 5.41
CA SER A 177 -5.08 -26.51 5.90
C SER A 177 -6.22 -26.80 4.92
N LYS A 178 -6.54 -25.84 4.05
CA LYS A 178 -7.50 -25.99 2.94
C LYS A 178 -7.18 -25.00 1.83
N GLY A 179 -7.28 -25.43 0.58
CA GLY A 179 -6.88 -24.56 -0.53
C GLY A 179 -5.37 -24.37 -0.56
N ALA A 180 -4.89 -23.63 -1.56
CA ALA A 180 -3.51 -23.17 -1.62
C ALA A 180 -3.44 -21.83 -2.35
N THR A 181 -2.30 -21.16 -2.25
CA THR A 181 -2.00 -19.97 -3.06
C THR A 181 -1.18 -20.33 -4.29
N GLU A 182 -1.41 -19.64 -5.39
CA GLU A 182 -0.63 -19.76 -6.63
C GLU A 182 -0.31 -18.38 -7.19
N GLY A 183 0.58 -18.30 -8.19
CA GLY A 183 0.89 -17.05 -8.88
C GLY A 183 -0.39 -16.32 -9.32
N GLY A 184 -0.49 -15.03 -9.06
CA GLY A 184 -1.74 -14.25 -9.20
C GLY A 184 -2.48 -14.03 -7.88
N SER A 185 -2.26 -14.88 -6.86
CA SER A 185 -2.77 -14.63 -5.50
C SER A 185 -1.99 -13.53 -4.77
N SER A 186 -0.79 -13.17 -5.26
CA SER A 186 0.06 -12.13 -4.69
C SER A 186 -0.72 -10.85 -4.41
N GLY A 187 -0.52 -10.28 -3.22
CA GLY A 187 -1.21 -9.09 -2.73
C GLY A 187 -2.58 -9.33 -2.10
N SER A 188 -3.15 -10.54 -2.19
CA SER A 188 -4.42 -10.84 -1.52
C SER A 188 -4.32 -10.65 0.00
N PRO A 189 -5.26 -9.94 0.63
CA PRO A 189 -5.34 -9.85 2.08
C PRO A 189 -5.56 -11.22 2.73
N VAL A 190 -4.89 -11.46 3.85
CA VAL A 190 -5.16 -12.60 4.74
C VAL A 190 -5.92 -12.10 5.97
N LEU A 191 -7.00 -12.80 6.32
CA LEU A 191 -7.97 -12.38 7.33
C LEU A 191 -7.93 -13.31 8.54
N ASN A 192 -8.17 -12.74 9.73
CA ASN A 192 -8.46 -13.53 10.92
C ASN A 192 -9.93 -14.01 10.97
N SER A 193 -10.28 -14.70 12.07
CA SER A 193 -11.65 -15.21 12.31
C SER A 193 -12.73 -14.11 12.45
N GLN A 194 -12.33 -12.86 12.64
CA GLN A 194 -13.22 -11.69 12.72
C GLN A 194 -13.31 -10.94 11.38
N SER A 195 -12.80 -11.53 10.29
CA SER A 195 -12.72 -10.91 8.96
C SER A 195 -11.91 -9.59 8.96
N LYS A 196 -10.89 -9.50 9.81
CA LYS A 196 -9.93 -8.38 9.83
C LYS A 196 -8.64 -8.77 9.14
N VAL A 197 -8.13 -7.87 8.29
CA VAL A 197 -6.82 -8.01 7.65
C VAL A 197 -5.74 -8.08 8.72
N VAL A 198 -4.89 -9.11 8.62
CA VAL A 198 -3.66 -9.27 9.41
C VAL A 198 -2.39 -9.22 8.55
N GLY A 199 -2.53 -9.21 7.23
CA GLY A 199 -1.42 -9.14 6.28
C GLY A 199 -1.87 -9.27 4.82
N GLN A 200 -0.91 -9.38 3.91
CA GLN A 200 -1.11 -9.58 2.48
C GLN A 200 -0.12 -10.59 1.88
N LEU A 201 -0.53 -11.35 0.85
CA LEU A 201 0.32 -12.39 0.28
C LEU A 201 1.56 -11.81 -0.37
N SER A 202 2.72 -12.32 0.03
CA SER A 202 3.97 -12.11 -0.70
C SER A 202 4.38 -13.32 -1.51
N GLY A 203 4.08 -14.52 -1.01
CA GLY A 203 4.32 -15.76 -1.75
C GLY A 203 4.44 -16.96 -0.83
N ALA A 204 5.38 -17.85 -1.17
CA ALA A 204 5.64 -19.06 -0.41
C ALA A 204 7.13 -19.25 -0.13
N CYS A 205 7.45 -19.90 0.98
CA CYS A 205 8.80 -20.25 1.40
C CYS A 205 8.86 -21.75 1.68
N GLY A 206 9.85 -22.46 1.13
CA GLY A 206 9.91 -23.91 1.28
C GLY A 206 10.85 -24.58 0.30
N TYR A 207 10.83 -25.91 0.30
CA TYR A 207 11.72 -26.74 -0.51
C TYR A 207 11.03 -27.36 -1.73
N ASN A 208 9.69 -27.33 -1.79
CA ASN A 208 8.90 -27.94 -2.85
C ASN A 208 7.88 -26.96 -3.46
N LEU A 209 8.32 -25.74 -3.79
CA LEU A 209 7.45 -24.66 -4.29
C LEU A 209 6.74 -24.98 -5.63
N GLY A 210 7.12 -26.07 -6.31
CA GLY A 210 6.44 -26.56 -7.51
C GLY A 210 5.18 -27.37 -7.23
N ASP A 211 4.96 -27.79 -5.99
CA ASP A 211 3.76 -28.45 -5.48
C ASP A 211 3.13 -27.57 -4.38
N VAL A 212 2.22 -26.70 -4.77
CA VAL A 212 1.56 -25.75 -3.86
C VAL A 212 0.72 -26.43 -2.78
N CYS A 213 0.42 -27.73 -2.93
CA CYS A 213 -0.32 -28.51 -1.95
C CYS A 213 0.59 -29.16 -0.89
N ASP A 214 1.91 -29.06 -1.02
CA ASP A 214 2.87 -29.62 -0.07
C ASP A 214 3.09 -28.68 1.13
N SER A 215 2.08 -28.56 1.98
CA SER A 215 2.12 -27.73 3.20
C SER A 215 3.06 -28.27 4.29
N ASN A 216 3.66 -29.45 4.10
CA ASN A 216 4.72 -29.96 4.97
C ASN A 216 6.09 -29.36 4.61
N SER A 217 6.34 -29.17 3.32
CA SER A 217 7.61 -28.65 2.81
C SER A 217 7.57 -27.15 2.50
N ASN A 218 6.38 -26.56 2.44
CA ASN A 218 6.14 -25.17 2.09
C ASN A 218 5.32 -24.45 3.16
N SER A 219 5.56 -23.15 3.30
CA SER A 219 4.75 -22.21 4.05
C SER A 219 4.24 -21.13 3.11
N THR A 220 2.99 -20.75 3.29
CA THR A 220 2.44 -19.50 2.76
C THR A 220 2.96 -18.35 3.61
N VAL A 221 3.41 -17.27 2.96
CA VAL A 221 4.07 -16.16 3.64
C VAL A 221 3.41 -14.84 3.27
N ASP A 222 2.97 -14.12 4.30
CA ASP A 222 2.35 -12.80 4.21
C ASP A 222 3.23 -11.73 4.87
N GLY A 223 3.23 -10.52 4.32
CA GLY A 223 3.71 -9.36 5.06
C GLY A 223 2.77 -9.08 6.23
N ALA A 224 3.30 -8.92 7.45
CA ALA A 224 2.48 -8.73 8.64
C ALA A 224 1.94 -7.28 8.70
N PHE A 225 0.61 -7.11 8.68
CA PHE A 225 -0.02 -5.79 8.73
C PHE A 225 0.40 -5.02 9.97
N ALA A 226 0.42 -5.67 11.14
CA ALA A 226 0.89 -5.06 12.39
C ALA A 226 2.32 -4.48 12.28
N ALA A 227 3.21 -5.10 11.50
CA ALA A 227 4.60 -4.68 11.39
C ALA A 227 4.79 -3.45 10.50
N TYR A 228 3.98 -3.30 9.45
CA TYR A 228 4.02 -2.11 8.58
C TYR A 228 2.91 -1.11 8.87
N TYR A 229 2.05 -1.36 9.85
CA TYR A 229 0.96 -0.46 10.21
C TYR A 229 1.42 0.98 10.47
N PRO A 230 2.53 1.26 11.19
CA PRO A 230 2.97 2.63 11.40
C PRO A 230 3.17 3.44 10.10
N GLU A 231 3.51 2.76 8.99
CA GLU A 231 3.70 3.40 7.69
C GLU A 231 2.40 3.72 6.95
N VAL A 232 1.28 3.07 7.33
CA VAL A 232 -0.04 3.26 6.71
C VAL A 232 -1.07 3.85 7.67
N ALA A 233 -0.74 3.96 8.96
CA ALA A 233 -1.56 4.56 9.99
C ALA A 233 -2.03 5.99 9.66
N PRO A 234 -1.22 6.87 9.03
CA PRO A 234 -1.69 8.19 8.62
C PRO A 234 -2.89 8.15 7.67
N TYR A 235 -3.06 7.06 6.89
CA TYR A 235 -4.15 6.93 5.92
C TYR A 235 -5.32 6.09 6.44
N LEU A 236 -5.04 5.10 7.29
CA LEU A 236 -6.04 4.12 7.73
C LEU A 236 -6.50 4.31 9.18
N GLY A 237 -5.61 4.75 10.07
CA GLY A 237 -5.68 4.58 11.52
C GLY A 237 -6.28 5.72 12.33
N GLY A 238 -7.14 6.55 11.74
CA GLY A 238 -7.76 7.67 12.45
C GLY A 238 -6.83 8.85 12.76
N GLY A 239 -5.56 8.80 12.31
CA GLY A 239 -4.68 9.98 12.22
C GLY A 239 -4.87 10.81 10.95
N GLY A 240 -5.52 10.22 9.93
CA GLY A 240 -6.03 10.92 8.75
C GLY A 240 -7.54 10.85 8.74
N SER A 241 -8.19 11.65 9.59
CA SER A 241 -9.63 11.83 9.56
C SER A 241 -10.03 12.62 8.32
N GLY A 242 -9.91 12.09 7.10
CA GLY A 242 -10.37 12.79 5.89
C GLY A 242 -9.99 14.29 5.89
N CYS A 243 -8.82 14.58 6.44
CA CYS A 243 -8.42 15.92 6.77
C CYS A 243 -7.67 16.39 5.54
N THR A 244 -8.42 17.05 4.66
CA THR A 244 -7.88 17.88 3.60
C THR A 244 -7.68 19.30 4.14
N ASP A 245 -7.28 19.43 5.41
CA ASP A 245 -6.98 20.74 5.98
C ASP A 245 -5.67 21.16 5.31
N ASP A 246 -5.90 22.00 4.33
CA ASP A 246 -5.03 22.81 3.50
C ASP A 246 -5.69 24.20 3.66
N LEU A 247 -5.64 24.70 4.90
CA LEU A 247 -6.46 25.82 5.38
C LEU A 247 -6.00 27.14 4.76
N ASP A 248 -4.75 27.22 4.36
CA ASP A 248 -4.17 28.31 3.59
C ASP A 248 -4.22 28.13 2.05
N GLU A 249 -4.65 26.95 1.58
CA GLU A 249 -4.80 26.57 0.17
C GLU A 249 -3.49 26.55 -0.64
N ASP A 250 -2.36 26.19 0.00
CA ASP A 250 -1.05 26.05 -0.64
C ASP A 250 -0.82 24.71 -1.35
N GLY A 251 -1.71 23.75 -1.13
CA GLY A 251 -1.71 22.43 -1.75
C GLY A 251 -0.90 21.37 -1.01
N TYR A 252 -0.40 21.69 0.19
CA TYR A 252 0.09 20.75 1.16
C TYR A 252 -0.99 20.45 2.20
N ILE A 253 -0.80 19.38 2.97
CA ILE A 253 -1.77 18.95 3.98
C ILE A 253 -1.08 19.14 5.33
N SER A 254 -1.83 19.68 6.30
CA SER A 254 -1.34 19.91 7.66
C SER A 254 -0.63 18.70 8.29
N GLU A 255 0.44 18.94 9.03
CA GLU A 255 1.19 17.97 9.85
C GLU A 255 0.27 17.36 10.91
N ALA A 256 -0.66 18.15 11.46
CA ALA A 256 -1.69 17.67 12.39
C ALA A 256 -2.57 16.57 11.78
N CYS A 257 -2.63 16.52 10.45
CA CYS A 257 -3.35 15.56 9.63
C CYS A 257 -2.45 14.53 8.94
N GLY A 258 -1.17 14.48 9.34
CA GLY A 258 -0.17 13.56 8.81
C GLY A 258 0.31 13.90 7.40
N GLY A 259 0.05 15.12 6.93
CA GLY A 259 0.72 15.69 5.76
C GLY A 259 2.06 16.32 6.14
N ASP A 260 2.63 17.09 5.21
CA ASP A 260 4.00 17.60 5.31
C ASP A 260 4.07 19.12 5.61
N ASP A 261 2.93 19.82 5.76
CA ASP A 261 2.88 21.26 6.07
C ASP A 261 2.89 21.50 7.59
N CYS A 262 3.85 22.31 8.05
CA CYS A 262 4.13 22.55 9.46
C CYS A 262 3.37 23.76 10.04
N ASP A 263 2.78 24.63 9.21
CA ASP A 263 1.91 25.73 9.64
C ASP A 263 0.78 26.02 8.64
N ASP A 264 -0.31 25.27 8.79
CA ASP A 264 -1.53 25.29 7.95
C ASP A 264 -2.31 26.63 7.97
N ASN A 265 -1.81 27.67 8.65
CA ASN A 265 -2.39 29.02 8.57
C ASN A 265 -1.59 29.95 7.63
N GLU A 266 -0.43 29.50 7.14
CA GLU A 266 0.55 30.31 6.43
C GLU A 266 1.02 29.63 5.13
N PHE A 267 0.47 30.08 3.99
CA PHE A 267 0.71 29.56 2.63
C PHE A 267 2.20 29.41 2.20
N TRP A 268 3.12 30.01 2.95
CA TRP A 268 4.56 29.95 2.70
C TRP A 268 5.32 29.13 3.75
N ALA A 269 4.65 28.24 4.46
CA ALA A 269 5.22 27.29 5.42
C ALA A 269 5.01 25.85 4.94
N ASN A 270 5.76 25.43 3.90
CA ASN A 270 5.61 24.10 3.32
C ASN A 270 6.91 23.54 2.74
N PRO A 271 7.00 22.20 2.56
CA PRO A 271 8.22 21.53 2.12
C PRO A 271 8.85 22.09 0.85
N GLY A 272 10.12 22.49 0.98
CA GLY A 272 10.96 22.89 -0.14
C GLY A 272 10.83 24.36 -0.57
N LEU A 273 10.21 25.20 0.25
CA LEU A 273 10.39 26.65 0.19
C LEU A 273 11.77 27.08 0.72
N ASP A 274 12.11 28.35 0.50
CA ASP A 274 13.29 28.99 1.11
C ASP A 274 12.84 29.71 2.39
N GLU A 275 13.66 29.68 3.45
CA GLU A 275 13.39 30.39 4.72
C GLU A 275 13.22 31.91 4.55
N ILE A 276 12.20 32.46 5.21
CA ILE A 276 11.95 33.88 5.37
C ILE A 276 12.53 34.33 6.70
N CYS A 277 13.81 34.67 6.67
CA CYS A 277 14.54 35.07 7.88
C CYS A 277 13.80 36.10 8.75
N THR A 278 13.72 35.81 10.06
CA THR A 278 13.22 36.63 11.18
C THR A 278 11.71 36.72 11.36
N ASP A 279 10.94 35.84 10.74
CA ASP A 279 9.50 35.70 11.03
C ASP A 279 9.20 34.67 12.14
N ASP A 280 10.23 34.00 12.67
CA ASP A 280 10.15 32.94 13.68
C ASP A 280 9.31 31.72 13.23
N ILE A 281 9.14 31.51 11.91
CA ILE A 281 8.42 30.39 11.29
C ILE A 281 9.42 29.46 10.57
N ASP A 282 9.16 28.16 10.56
CA ASP A 282 9.87 27.17 9.73
C ASP A 282 9.19 27.15 8.36
N ASN A 283 9.70 27.92 7.39
CA ASN A 283 8.98 28.08 6.12
C ASN A 283 9.11 26.88 5.19
N ASN A 284 10.13 26.06 5.39
CA ASN A 284 10.42 24.90 4.54
C ASN A 284 10.08 23.55 5.19
N CYS A 285 9.58 23.57 6.43
CA CYS A 285 9.17 22.42 7.23
C CYS A 285 10.25 21.34 7.40
N ASP A 286 11.52 21.74 7.53
CA ASP A 286 12.62 20.82 7.78
C ASP A 286 12.91 20.57 9.28
N GLY A 287 12.16 21.24 10.16
CA GLY A 287 12.24 21.14 11.61
C GLY A 287 13.25 22.11 12.23
N THR A 288 13.78 23.05 11.45
CA THR A 288 14.54 24.20 11.93
C THR A 288 13.82 25.52 11.60
N VAL A 289 14.07 26.56 12.40
CA VAL A 289 13.47 27.88 12.18
C VAL A 289 14.61 28.83 11.83
N ASP A 290 14.44 29.60 10.76
CA ASP A 290 15.39 30.62 10.29
C ASP A 290 16.81 30.06 10.01
N GLU A 291 16.92 28.81 9.58
CA GLU A 291 18.18 28.22 9.11
C GLU A 291 18.57 28.71 7.72
N ASP A 292 19.84 28.53 7.36
CA ASP A 292 20.43 29.05 6.11
C ASP A 292 20.28 30.57 5.87
N CYS A 293 19.81 31.32 6.87
CA CYS A 293 19.83 32.77 7.00
C CYS A 293 21.24 33.38 7.16
N GLY A 294 22.27 32.61 6.84
CA GLY A 294 23.62 33.12 6.63
C GLY A 294 24.26 33.78 7.85
N GLY A 295 23.99 33.32 9.08
CA GLY A 295 24.89 33.49 10.24
C GLY A 295 25.54 34.87 10.46
N GLY A 296 24.85 35.95 10.10
CA GLY A 296 25.33 37.31 10.17
C GLY A 296 24.16 38.23 9.97
N SER A 297 23.73 38.89 11.04
CA SER A 297 22.63 39.86 11.09
C SER A 297 22.42 40.57 9.75
N CYS A 298 21.41 40.15 8.99
CA CYS A 298 20.96 40.91 7.85
C CYS A 298 20.31 42.21 8.35
N LEU A 299 20.39 43.26 7.55
CA LEU A 299 19.90 44.58 7.89
C LEU A 299 18.38 44.65 7.67
N PRO A 300 17.60 45.07 8.68
CA PRO A 300 16.15 45.19 8.57
C PRO A 300 15.76 46.35 7.63
N ARG A 301 14.50 46.36 7.20
CA ARG A 301 13.95 47.40 6.31
C ARG A 301 14.22 48.80 6.86
N GLY A 302 14.83 49.65 6.04
CA GLY A 302 15.19 51.03 6.40
C GLY A 302 16.64 51.22 6.87
N ASP A 303 17.34 50.14 7.25
CA ASP A 303 18.75 50.21 7.63
C ASP A 303 19.67 50.38 6.41
N ALA A 304 20.83 51.00 6.65
CA ALA A 304 21.72 51.43 5.59
C ALA A 304 22.50 50.26 4.97
N CYS A 305 22.40 50.08 3.65
CA CYS A 305 22.99 48.98 2.90
C CYS A 305 23.83 49.46 1.72
N SER A 306 24.77 48.61 1.31
CA SER A 306 25.65 48.78 0.15
C SER A 306 25.28 47.82 -0.98
N ILE A 307 24.88 46.59 -0.65
CA ILE A 307 24.47 45.54 -1.60
C ILE A 307 23.23 44.81 -1.10
N GLY A 308 22.49 44.18 -2.02
CA GLY A 308 21.22 43.52 -1.70
C GLY A 308 21.36 42.39 -0.66
N SER A 309 22.46 41.64 -0.70
CA SER A 309 22.73 40.53 0.21
C SER A 309 23.04 40.95 1.65
N GLU A 310 23.13 42.25 1.94
CA GLU A 310 23.22 42.75 3.32
C GLU A 310 21.83 42.95 3.93
N CYS A 311 20.77 43.02 3.12
CA CYS A 311 19.40 43.23 3.56
C CYS A 311 18.66 41.90 3.70
N CYS A 312 17.80 41.78 4.71
CA CYS A 312 16.97 40.59 4.86
C CYS A 312 16.04 40.36 3.66
N SER A 313 15.63 41.43 2.97
CA SER A 313 14.84 41.35 1.73
C SER A 313 15.64 41.01 0.47
N GLY A 314 16.96 40.81 0.58
CA GLY A 314 17.86 40.65 -0.55
C GLY A 314 17.96 41.90 -1.45
N ARG A 315 17.33 43.02 -1.08
CA ARG A 315 17.19 44.22 -1.92
C ARG A 315 17.60 45.49 -1.17
N CYS A 316 18.68 46.09 -1.66
CA CYS A 316 19.11 47.42 -1.26
C CYS A 316 18.60 48.47 -2.26
N HIS A 317 17.93 49.52 -1.79
CA HIS A 317 17.40 50.56 -2.68
C HIS A 317 18.55 51.33 -3.36
N PRO A 318 18.70 51.30 -4.69
CA PRO A 318 19.94 51.73 -5.39
C PRO A 318 20.27 53.22 -5.26
N ARG A 319 19.29 54.06 -4.93
CA ARG A 319 19.49 55.51 -4.66
C ARG A 319 19.42 55.93 -3.19
N LYS A 320 18.77 55.15 -2.34
CA LYS A 320 18.55 55.51 -0.93
C LYS A 320 19.55 54.83 -0.02
N LEU A 321 20.19 53.75 -0.50
CA LEU A 321 21.13 52.92 0.26
C LEU A 321 20.49 52.42 1.56
N THR A 322 19.22 52.02 1.47
CA THR A 322 18.45 51.47 2.58
C THR A 322 17.78 50.17 2.16
N CYS A 323 17.68 49.21 3.07
CA CYS A 323 17.00 47.94 2.83
C CYS A 323 15.51 48.15 2.54
N GLN A 324 15.03 47.47 1.50
CA GLN A 324 13.64 47.55 1.03
C GLN A 324 12.72 46.62 1.78
#